data_AF-A0AAU3F8M0-F1
#
_entry.id   AF-A0AAU3F8M0-F1
#
_cell.length_a   1.000
_cell.length_b   1.000
_cell.length_c   1.000
_cell.angle_alpha   90.00
_cell.angle_beta   90.00
_cell.angle_gamma   90.00
#
_symmetry.space_group_name_H-M   'P 1'
#
loop_
_entity.id
_entity.type
_entity.pdbx_description
1 polymer ?
#
loop_
_entity_poly.entity_id
_entity_poly.type
_entity_poly.pdbx_seq_one_letter_code
_entity_poly.pdbx_strand_id
1 'polypeptide(L)'
;MGTATRARNGRTSERAPDTSRRQRSNGRGTSTLQHIPPTTTLRPLSRTNRVGPFQLRQLVLVEAALALTAVGVALGGLWMVPTIAVSSVLVLVAVIRRRGHAVQDWLSTALALRARRRAAGLPAGEVDPSLAPVVESVPGFRPFTYVDRDRRTVGMLGDGTFLTAVVRVEASGDALRPAFGARALPLSLLGGALEVDDIVVESVQLVQQVRSAPAPHLPQQSVARLSYAPLQERTGAPALRMTWVAVKLDPELCREAVEARGGGIEGAQRCLVRVADHVASRITGAGFRAVVLDQEDLNTTVATSACASPRLAARASRPDAAPQRRTAETARVWRCDDRWHTTYAVGRWPELGRGASPLPKLVSLLTSAPAYATTFSLTLRRGTHQGSMTVGGHVRITGGSDTELVGVRRALEQAARSAKVGLVRLDREQLPGVLATLPLGGAR
;
A
#
# COMPACT_ATOMS: atom_id res chain seq x y z
N MET A 1 35.64 -17.92 47.27
CA MET A 1 35.48 -19.20 48.00
C MET A 1 35.13 -18.85 49.43
N GLY A 2 33.93 -19.22 49.87
CA GLY A 2 33.43 -18.89 51.20
C GLY A 2 33.76 -19.97 52.22
N THR A 3 33.72 -19.58 53.49
CA THR A 3 33.26 -20.42 54.60
C THR A 3 32.89 -19.53 55.78
N ALA A 4 31.78 -19.90 56.42
CA ALA A 4 31.07 -19.18 57.46
C ALA A 4 31.56 -19.55 58.87
N THR A 5 31.30 -18.67 59.84
CA THR A 5 31.10 -19.07 61.24
C THR A 5 30.07 -18.18 61.93
N ARG A 6 29.38 -18.81 62.88
CA ARG A 6 28.05 -18.54 63.45
C ARG A 6 28.19 -18.18 64.93
N ALA A 7 27.40 -17.23 65.44
CA ALA A 7 26.84 -17.15 66.81
C ALA A 7 26.22 -15.75 67.03
N ARG A 8 25.25 -15.43 67.90
CA ARG A 8 24.13 -16.09 68.63
C ARG A 8 23.56 -14.98 69.55
N ASN A 9 22.23 -14.78 69.60
CA ASN A 9 21.37 -14.48 70.80
C ASN A 9 20.31 -13.36 70.68
N GLY A 10 19.17 -13.64 71.33
CA GLY A 10 18.04 -12.76 71.69
C GLY A 10 16.81 -12.98 70.79
N ARG A 11 15.80 -13.84 71.07
CA ARG A 11 14.77 -13.84 72.15
C ARG A 11 14.19 -12.42 72.35
N THR A 12 12.88 -12.14 72.17
CA THR A 12 11.72 -12.78 72.82
C THR A 12 10.36 -12.38 72.17
N SER A 13 9.37 -13.27 72.35
CA SER A 13 7.91 -13.03 72.55
C SER A 13 7.04 -12.69 71.32
N GLU A 14 6.32 -13.65 70.73
CA GLU A 14 4.98 -14.14 71.12
C GLU A 14 3.82 -13.16 70.85
N ARG A 15 3.00 -13.45 69.84
CA ARG A 15 1.61 -13.97 70.00
C ARG A 15 0.88 -14.01 68.65
N ALA A 16 0.56 -15.22 68.21
CA ALA A 16 -0.74 -15.52 67.59
C ALA A 16 -1.67 -16.02 68.72
N PRO A 17 -3.01 -16.02 68.56
CA PRO A 17 -3.61 -17.12 67.83
C PRO A 17 -4.89 -16.80 67.01
N ASP A 18 -5.11 -17.71 66.06
CA ASP A 18 -6.36 -18.31 65.58
C ASP A 18 -7.62 -17.54 65.11
N THR A 19 -7.87 -17.74 63.81
CA THR A 19 -9.06 -18.33 63.17
C THR A 19 -10.48 -18.14 63.78
N SER A 20 -11.38 -17.55 62.96
CA SER A 20 -12.66 -18.14 62.49
C SER A 20 -13.54 -17.03 61.87
N ARG A 21 -13.88 -17.15 60.58
CA ARG A 21 -15.15 -17.67 60.04
C ARG A 21 -16.25 -16.61 59.87
N ARG A 22 -16.54 -16.33 58.59
CA ARG A 22 -17.81 -15.84 58.00
C ARG A 22 -18.37 -14.50 58.51
N GLN A 23 -18.29 -13.47 57.66
CA GLN A 23 -19.51 -12.74 57.30
C GLN A 23 -19.40 -12.12 55.90
N ARG A 24 -20.29 -12.57 55.01
CA ARG A 24 -20.64 -11.92 53.75
C ARG A 24 -21.22 -10.54 54.07
N SER A 25 -20.71 -9.50 53.41
CA SER A 25 -21.48 -8.28 53.16
C SER A 25 -21.21 -7.81 51.73
N ASN A 26 -22.32 -7.55 51.03
CA ASN A 26 -22.40 -7.23 49.61
C ASN A 26 -21.79 -5.84 49.32
N GLY A 27 -20.57 -5.81 48.79
CA GLY A 27 -20.08 -4.67 48.02
C GLY A 27 -20.54 -4.81 46.58
N ARG A 28 -21.48 -3.97 46.13
CA ARG A 28 -21.82 -3.79 44.72
C ARG A 28 -20.57 -3.31 43.97
N GLY A 29 -19.79 -4.25 43.46
CA GLY A 29 -18.81 -3.97 42.42
C GLY A 29 -19.57 -3.62 41.16
N THR A 30 -19.58 -2.34 40.79
CA THR A 30 -19.83 -1.91 39.42
C THR A 30 -18.79 -2.60 38.55
N SER A 31 -19.15 -3.75 38.00
CA SER A 31 -18.41 -4.35 36.91
C SER A 31 -18.47 -3.35 35.76
N THR A 32 -17.40 -2.58 35.59
CA THR A 32 -17.06 -2.00 34.30
C THR A 32 -16.97 -3.18 33.35
N LEU A 33 -18.08 -3.44 32.65
CA LEU A 33 -18.08 -4.26 31.45
C LEU A 33 -16.98 -3.67 30.59
N GLN A 34 -15.83 -4.35 30.56
CA GLN A 34 -14.80 -4.13 29.56
C GLN A 34 -15.55 -4.15 28.24
N HIS A 35 -15.68 -2.99 27.62
CA HIS A 35 -16.31 -2.86 26.33
C HIS A 35 -15.36 -3.53 25.35
N ILE A 36 -15.53 -4.84 25.18
CA ILE A 36 -14.77 -5.65 24.24
C ILE A 36 -15.11 -5.05 22.86
N PRO A 37 -14.16 -4.42 22.16
CA PRO A 37 -14.46 -3.85 20.86
C PRO A 37 -14.88 -5.00 19.93
N PRO A 38 -15.99 -4.83 19.18
CA PRO A 38 -16.51 -5.89 18.33
C PRO A 38 -15.49 -6.30 17.28
N THR A 39 -15.45 -7.61 16.98
CA THR A 39 -14.64 -8.20 15.92
C THR A 39 -14.89 -7.44 14.62
N THR A 40 -13.92 -6.65 14.15
CA THR A 40 -14.05 -5.90 12.90
C THR A 40 -14.00 -6.87 11.74
N THR A 41 -15.16 -7.37 11.30
CA THR A 41 -15.26 -8.13 10.06
C THR A 41 -14.99 -7.17 8.92
N LEU A 42 -13.80 -7.23 8.33
CA LEU A 42 -13.52 -6.54 7.09
C LEU A 42 -14.38 -7.19 6.01
N ARG A 43 -15.53 -6.57 5.72
CA ARG A 43 -16.32 -6.95 4.55
C ARG A 43 -15.49 -6.58 3.33
N PRO A 44 -15.17 -7.54 2.45
CA PRO A 44 -14.44 -7.25 1.24
C PRO A 44 -15.32 -6.41 0.33
N LEU A 45 -15.20 -5.09 0.44
CA LEU A 45 -15.48 -4.20 -0.67
C LEU A 45 -14.28 -4.32 -1.60
N SER A 46 -14.26 -5.39 -2.40
CA SER A 46 -13.30 -5.52 -3.49
C SER A 46 -13.56 -4.42 -4.49
N ARG A 47 -13.00 -3.24 -4.23
CA ARG A 47 -12.85 -2.15 -5.19
C ARG A 47 -11.54 -2.30 -5.95
N THR A 48 -11.21 -3.52 -6.38
CA THR A 48 -10.86 -3.63 -7.80
C THR A 48 -12.17 -3.36 -8.51
N ASN A 49 -12.25 -2.42 -9.42
CA ASN A 49 -13.46 -1.92 -10.07
C ASN A 49 -14.20 -2.99 -10.92
N ARG A 50 -14.43 -4.20 -10.39
CA ARG A 50 -14.76 -5.45 -11.08
C ARG A 50 -16.19 -5.94 -10.92
N VAL A 51 -17.04 -5.18 -10.23
CA VAL A 51 -18.47 -5.49 -10.15
C VAL A 51 -19.38 -4.28 -10.46
N GLY A 52 -18.84 -3.06 -10.59
CA GLY A 52 -19.63 -1.83 -10.75
C GLY A 52 -19.99 -1.36 -12.17
N PRO A 53 -19.20 -1.64 -13.23
CA PRO A 53 -19.58 -1.27 -14.61
C PRO A 53 -19.80 -2.47 -15.55
N PHE A 54 -19.48 -3.70 -15.12
CA PHE A 54 -19.55 -4.89 -15.98
C PHE A 54 -20.98 -5.34 -16.26
N GLN A 55 -21.79 -5.46 -15.21
CA GLN A 55 -23.21 -5.76 -15.38
C GLN A 55 -23.91 -4.61 -16.11
N LEU A 56 -23.59 -3.36 -15.79
CA LEU A 56 -24.24 -2.21 -16.42
C LEU A 56 -23.93 -2.13 -17.92
N ARG A 57 -22.67 -2.25 -18.32
CA ARG A 57 -22.29 -2.19 -19.75
C ARG A 57 -22.72 -3.41 -20.54
N GLN A 58 -22.68 -4.59 -19.93
CA GLN A 58 -23.21 -5.81 -20.54
C GLN A 58 -24.73 -5.70 -20.72
N LEU A 59 -25.44 -5.19 -19.72
CA LEU A 59 -26.88 -4.96 -19.77
C LEU A 59 -27.24 -3.93 -20.84
N VAL A 60 -26.48 -2.84 -20.95
CA VAL A 60 -26.65 -1.84 -22.02
C VAL A 60 -26.40 -2.44 -23.41
N LEU A 61 -25.39 -3.30 -23.58
CA LEU A 61 -25.16 -3.98 -24.87
C LEU A 61 -26.31 -4.92 -25.25
N VAL A 62 -26.83 -5.66 -24.27
CA VAL A 62 -27.97 -6.58 -24.47
C VAL A 62 -29.24 -5.77 -24.76
N GLU A 63 -29.47 -4.69 -24.04
CA GLU A 63 -30.60 -3.77 -24.25
C GLU A 63 -30.52 -3.11 -25.64
N ALA A 64 -29.34 -2.65 -26.07
CA ALA A 64 -29.13 -2.12 -27.41
C ALA A 64 -29.35 -3.18 -28.50
N ALA A 65 -28.94 -4.44 -28.28
CA ALA A 65 -29.20 -5.54 -29.21
C ALA A 65 -30.70 -5.85 -29.31
N LEU A 66 -31.42 -5.84 -28.19
CA LEU A 66 -32.88 -6.00 -28.18
C LEU A 66 -33.59 -4.85 -28.91
N ALA A 67 -33.17 -3.61 -28.66
CA ALA A 67 -33.70 -2.43 -29.34
C ALA A 67 -33.47 -2.49 -30.86
N LEU A 68 -32.27 -2.86 -31.31
CA LEU A 68 -31.96 -3.01 -32.74
C LEU A 68 -32.76 -4.14 -33.38
N THR A 69 -32.98 -5.24 -32.65
CA THR A 69 -33.84 -6.33 -33.12
C THR A 69 -35.30 -5.87 -33.26
N ALA A 70 -35.82 -5.11 -32.29
CA ALA A 70 -37.17 -4.55 -32.35
C ALA A 70 -37.35 -3.56 -33.51
N VAL A 71 -36.34 -2.71 -33.77
CA VAL A 71 -36.32 -1.79 -34.93
C VAL A 71 -36.32 -2.56 -36.25
N GLY A 72 -35.54 -3.64 -36.35
CA GLY A 72 -35.52 -4.51 -37.53
C GLY A 72 -36.86 -5.18 -37.81
N VAL A 73 -37.54 -5.65 -36.76
CA VAL A 73 -38.89 -6.23 -36.87
C VAL A 73 -39.91 -5.17 -37.28
N ALA A 74 -39.82 -3.96 -36.73
CA ALA A 74 -40.75 -2.86 -37.04
C ALA A 74 -40.60 -2.33 -38.48
N LEU A 75 -39.38 -2.26 -39.00
CA LEU A 75 -39.09 -1.81 -40.37
C LEU A 75 -39.38 -2.87 -41.43
N GLY A 76 -39.31 -4.16 -41.06
CA GLY A 76 -39.61 -5.29 -41.95
C GLY A 76 -38.64 -5.45 -43.14
N GLY A 77 -38.87 -6.50 -43.93
CA GLY A 77 -38.16 -6.73 -45.20
C GLY A 77 -36.64 -6.94 -45.05
N LEU A 78 -35.86 -6.37 -45.97
CA LEU A 78 -34.40 -6.52 -46.06
C LEU A 78 -33.64 -5.91 -44.86
N TRP A 79 -34.27 -5.05 -44.05
CA TRP A 79 -33.66 -4.42 -42.87
C TRP A 79 -33.48 -5.38 -41.68
N MET A 80 -34.12 -6.55 -41.70
CA MET A 80 -33.90 -7.61 -40.71
C MET A 80 -32.48 -8.16 -40.76
N VAL A 81 -31.90 -8.31 -41.96
CA VAL A 81 -30.56 -8.89 -42.13
C VAL A 81 -29.47 -8.05 -41.44
N PRO A 82 -29.33 -6.73 -41.68
CA PRO A 82 -28.31 -5.92 -41.01
C PRO A 82 -28.58 -5.76 -39.50
N THR A 83 -29.84 -5.63 -39.08
CA THR A 83 -30.18 -5.46 -37.65
C THR A 83 -29.90 -6.73 -36.83
N ILE A 84 -30.22 -7.91 -37.36
CA ILE A 84 -29.89 -9.20 -36.73
C ILE A 84 -28.37 -9.41 -36.72
N ALA A 85 -27.66 -9.07 -37.80
CA ALA A 85 -26.21 -9.19 -37.85
C ALA A 85 -25.53 -8.32 -36.78
N VAL A 86 -25.90 -7.04 -36.68
CA VAL A 86 -25.34 -6.13 -35.66
C VAL A 86 -25.72 -6.57 -34.25
N SER A 87 -26.97 -6.96 -34.01
CA SER A 87 -27.43 -7.45 -32.70
C SER A 87 -26.67 -8.72 -32.27
N SER A 88 -26.46 -9.65 -33.20
CA SER A 88 -25.67 -10.85 -32.97
C SER A 88 -24.23 -10.52 -32.62
N VAL A 89 -23.61 -9.55 -33.30
CA VAL A 89 -22.25 -9.07 -32.97
C VAL A 89 -22.21 -8.42 -31.59
N LEU A 90 -23.20 -7.61 -31.21
CA LEU A 90 -23.25 -6.97 -29.88
C LEU A 90 -23.37 -8.01 -28.76
N VAL A 91 -24.24 -9.01 -28.92
CA VAL A 91 -24.38 -10.13 -27.99
C VAL A 91 -23.09 -10.94 -27.93
N LEU A 92 -22.47 -11.21 -29.08
CA LEU A 92 -21.21 -11.92 -29.15
C LEU A 92 -20.09 -11.16 -28.40
N VAL A 93 -19.99 -9.85 -28.56
CA VAL A 93 -19.04 -9.00 -27.82
C VAL A 93 -19.35 -8.97 -26.32
N ALA A 94 -20.62 -9.00 -25.94
CA ALA A 94 -21.05 -9.04 -24.54
C ALA A 94 -20.71 -10.38 -23.85
N VAL A 95 -20.77 -11.49 -24.58
CA VAL A 95 -20.62 -12.85 -24.02
C VAL A 95 -19.21 -13.42 -24.20
N ILE A 96 -18.47 -13.04 -25.25
CA ILE A 96 -17.11 -13.56 -25.46
C ILE A 96 -16.19 -13.12 -24.32
N ARG A 97 -15.61 -14.12 -23.67
CA ARG A 97 -14.57 -13.95 -22.66
C ARG A 97 -13.23 -14.38 -23.22
N ARG A 98 -12.29 -13.45 -23.35
CA ARG A 98 -10.92 -13.75 -23.78
C ARG A 98 -10.03 -13.90 -22.56
N ARG A 99 -9.53 -15.12 -22.31
CA ARG A 99 -8.62 -15.44 -21.19
C ARG A 99 -9.20 -15.04 -19.81
N GLY A 100 -10.50 -15.26 -19.62
CA GLY A 100 -11.21 -14.97 -18.36
C GLY A 100 -11.72 -13.54 -18.20
N HIS A 101 -11.33 -12.60 -19.07
CA HIS A 101 -11.80 -11.22 -19.10
C HIS A 101 -12.85 -11.01 -20.19
N ALA A 102 -13.85 -10.16 -19.94
CA ALA A 102 -14.71 -9.70 -21.02
C ALA A 102 -13.89 -8.88 -22.03
N VAL A 103 -14.23 -8.99 -23.31
CA VAL A 103 -13.48 -8.33 -24.40
C VAL A 103 -13.42 -6.81 -24.19
N GLN A 104 -14.46 -6.24 -23.58
CA GLN A 104 -14.54 -4.80 -23.29
C GLN A 104 -13.46 -4.34 -22.30
N ASP A 105 -13.24 -5.04 -21.20
CA ASP A 105 -12.23 -4.73 -20.18
C ASP A 105 -10.84 -4.87 -20.76
N TRP A 106 -10.67 -5.90 -21.59
CA TRP A 106 -9.44 -6.12 -22.29
C TRP A 106 -9.13 -4.94 -23.22
N LEU A 107 -10.12 -4.46 -23.97
CA LEU A 107 -9.97 -3.33 -24.86
C LEU A 107 -9.75 -2.03 -24.09
N SER A 108 -10.49 -1.77 -23.02
CA SER A 108 -10.35 -0.55 -22.22
C SER A 108 -8.97 -0.46 -21.56
N THR A 109 -8.49 -1.56 -20.97
CA THR A 109 -7.14 -1.61 -20.38
C THR A 109 -6.05 -1.53 -21.44
N ALA A 110 -6.26 -2.10 -22.64
CA ALA A 110 -5.33 -1.96 -23.76
C ALA A 110 -5.27 -0.53 -24.32
N LEU A 111 -6.41 0.14 -24.47
CA LEU A 111 -6.47 1.53 -24.89
C LEU A 111 -5.87 2.46 -23.84
N ALA A 112 -6.15 2.24 -22.56
CA ALA A 112 -5.53 2.98 -21.46
C ALA A 112 -4.01 2.83 -21.44
N LEU A 113 -3.48 1.61 -21.63
CA LEU A 113 -2.04 1.39 -21.77
C LEU A 113 -1.46 2.13 -22.99
N ARG A 114 -2.13 2.10 -24.13
CA ARG A 114 -1.70 2.84 -25.33
C ARG A 114 -1.69 4.35 -25.07
N ALA A 115 -2.74 4.87 -24.43
CA ALA A 115 -2.83 6.29 -24.07
C ALA A 115 -1.68 6.69 -23.14
N ARG A 116 -1.42 5.93 -22.07
CA ARG A 116 -0.28 6.19 -21.16
C ARG A 116 1.06 6.14 -21.86
N ARG A 117 1.28 5.19 -22.78
CA ARG A 117 2.52 5.14 -23.56
C ARG A 117 2.72 6.33 -24.49
N ARG A 118 1.63 6.89 -25.02
CA ARG A 118 1.67 8.10 -25.86
C ARG A 118 1.87 9.36 -25.03
N ALA A 119 1.25 9.42 -23.85
CA ALA A 119 1.36 10.55 -22.93
C ALA A 119 2.68 10.56 -22.15
N ALA A 120 3.35 9.41 -22.03
CA ALA A 120 4.66 9.31 -21.41
C ALA A 120 5.70 10.08 -22.23
N GLY A 121 6.14 11.21 -21.69
CA GLY A 121 7.18 12.07 -22.25
C GLY A 121 8.39 12.17 -21.33
N LEU A 122 9.44 12.84 -21.80
CA LEU A 122 10.51 13.31 -20.92
C LEU A 122 9.94 14.37 -19.97
N PRO A 123 10.37 14.39 -18.70
CA PRO A 123 9.89 15.39 -17.74
C PRO A 123 10.23 16.79 -18.26
N ALA A 124 9.24 17.68 -18.25
CA ALA A 124 9.43 19.09 -18.59
C ALA A 124 9.91 19.84 -17.35
N GLY A 125 11.03 20.56 -17.49
CA GLY A 125 11.60 21.39 -16.42
C GLY A 125 12.64 20.68 -15.54
N GLU A 126 13.20 21.45 -14.62
CA GLU A 126 14.25 21.02 -13.70
C GLU A 126 13.61 20.28 -12.52
N VAL A 127 13.62 18.94 -12.58
CA VAL A 127 13.10 18.07 -11.52
C VAL A 127 14.24 17.27 -10.94
N ASP A 128 14.21 17.06 -9.62
CA ASP A 128 15.16 16.19 -8.94
C ASP A 128 15.29 14.85 -9.69
N PRO A 129 16.49 14.47 -10.16
CA PRO A 129 16.70 13.25 -10.94
C PRO A 129 16.26 11.97 -10.21
N SER A 130 16.16 11.98 -8.88
CA SER A 130 15.64 10.86 -8.09
C SER A 130 14.13 10.64 -8.31
N LEU A 131 13.36 11.69 -8.61
CA LEU A 131 11.93 11.64 -8.87
C LEU A 131 11.57 11.39 -10.34
N ALA A 132 12.54 11.45 -11.25
CA ALA A 132 12.32 11.28 -12.69
C ALA A 132 11.42 10.08 -13.05
N PRO A 133 11.56 8.87 -12.44
CA PRO A 133 10.69 7.75 -12.76
C PRO A 133 9.20 7.98 -12.47
N VAL A 134 8.88 8.77 -11.44
CA VAL A 134 7.48 9.09 -11.09
C VAL A 134 6.95 10.19 -12.00
N VAL A 135 7.76 11.23 -12.25
CA VAL A 135 7.36 12.40 -13.06
C VAL A 135 7.15 12.03 -14.53
N GLU A 136 7.98 11.14 -15.10
CA GLU A 136 7.77 10.57 -16.43
C GLU A 136 6.42 9.84 -16.58
N SER A 137 5.85 9.40 -15.46
CA SER A 137 4.66 8.55 -15.41
C SER A 137 3.41 9.30 -14.95
N VAL A 138 3.56 10.42 -14.24
CA VAL A 138 2.48 11.23 -13.66
C VAL A 138 2.71 12.69 -14.05
N PRO A 139 2.02 13.18 -15.09
CA PRO A 139 2.12 14.58 -15.51
C PRO A 139 1.79 15.54 -14.36
N GLY A 140 2.55 16.62 -14.23
CA GLY A 140 2.33 17.66 -13.21
C GLY A 140 2.83 17.30 -11.81
N PHE A 141 3.34 16.09 -11.59
CA PHE A 141 3.89 15.65 -10.30
C PHE A 141 5.14 16.44 -9.92
N ARG A 142 5.10 17.14 -8.78
CA ARG A 142 6.18 18.02 -8.32
C ARG A 142 6.27 18.12 -6.80
N PRO A 143 7.43 18.55 -6.26
CA PRO A 143 7.59 18.85 -4.85
C PRO A 143 6.84 20.12 -4.42
N PHE A 144 6.37 20.12 -3.17
CA PHE A 144 5.72 21.23 -2.48
C PHE A 144 6.29 21.35 -1.07
N THR A 145 7.50 21.89 -0.95
CA THR A 145 8.15 22.06 0.36
C THR A 145 7.37 23.03 1.22
N TYR A 146 7.09 22.64 2.46
CA TYR A 146 6.52 23.51 3.48
C TYR A 146 7.57 23.81 4.55
N VAL A 147 7.64 25.08 4.98
CA VAL A 147 8.48 25.50 6.08
C VAL A 147 7.58 26.04 7.18
N ASP A 148 7.62 25.40 8.33
CA ASP A 148 6.88 25.80 9.52
C ASP A 148 7.50 27.04 10.16
N ARG A 149 6.79 27.66 11.11
CA ARG A 149 7.24 28.83 11.88
C ARG A 149 8.52 28.56 12.65
N ASP A 150 8.71 27.32 13.10
CA ASP A 150 9.90 26.85 13.82
C ASP A 150 11.06 26.46 12.88
N ARG A 151 11.00 26.85 11.59
CA ARG A 151 11.95 26.46 10.53
C ARG A 151 12.05 24.94 10.27
N ARG A 152 11.11 24.15 10.80
CA ARG A 152 10.98 22.74 10.44
C ARG A 152 10.48 22.62 9.00
N THR A 153 11.17 21.83 8.19
CA THR A 153 10.77 21.53 6.83
C THR A 153 9.92 20.26 6.78
N VAL A 154 8.84 20.29 5.99
CA VAL A 154 8.03 19.10 5.68
C VAL A 154 7.96 18.97 4.17
N GLY A 155 8.40 17.81 3.68
CA GLY A 155 8.34 17.46 2.26
C GLY A 155 6.92 17.07 1.87
N MET A 156 6.46 17.56 0.73
CA MET A 156 5.19 17.14 0.15
C MET A 156 5.33 16.92 -1.35
N LEU A 157 4.54 16.00 -1.88
CA LEU A 157 4.47 15.71 -3.30
C LEU A 157 3.02 15.76 -3.78
N GLY A 158 2.80 16.27 -4.98
CA GLY A 158 1.45 16.41 -5.53
C GLY A 158 1.46 16.70 -7.02
N ASP A 159 0.29 16.63 -7.64
CA ASP A 159 0.07 17.01 -9.05
C ASP A 159 -0.65 18.37 -9.20
N GLY A 160 -0.90 19.05 -8.07
CA GLY A 160 -1.69 20.28 -7.99
C GLY A 160 -3.16 20.06 -7.62
N THR A 161 -3.67 18.82 -7.73
CA THR A 161 -5.02 18.45 -7.27
C THR A 161 -5.02 17.79 -5.89
N PHE A 162 -3.89 17.23 -5.48
CA PHE A 162 -3.70 16.65 -4.15
C PHE A 162 -2.29 16.96 -3.64
N LEU A 163 -2.11 16.79 -2.32
CA LEU A 163 -0.81 16.77 -1.67
C LEU A 163 -0.64 15.50 -0.84
N THR A 164 0.57 14.97 -0.79
CA THR A 164 0.93 13.82 0.03
C THR A 164 2.15 14.12 0.87
N ALA A 165 2.08 13.76 2.16
CA ALA A 165 3.20 13.74 3.09
C ALA A 165 3.45 12.31 3.56
N VAL A 166 4.70 12.02 3.98
CA VAL A 166 5.12 10.66 4.36
C VAL A 166 5.76 10.68 5.73
N VAL A 167 5.40 9.68 6.54
CA VAL A 167 5.99 9.37 7.84
C VAL A 167 6.79 8.08 7.71
N ARG A 168 8.10 8.14 7.95
CA ARG A 168 8.96 6.95 8.06
C ARG A 168 8.75 6.30 9.42
N VAL A 169 8.56 4.99 9.42
CA VAL A 169 8.29 4.20 10.62
C VAL A 169 9.41 3.18 10.83
N GLU A 170 10.06 3.28 11.98
CA GLU A 170 11.11 2.39 12.42
C GLU A 170 10.65 1.64 13.68
N ALA A 171 11.04 0.37 13.81
CA ALA A 171 10.78 -0.38 15.03
C ALA A 171 11.63 0.19 16.17
N SER A 172 11.01 0.61 17.27
CA SER A 172 11.75 1.02 18.46
C SER A 172 12.23 -0.22 19.21
N GLY A 173 13.54 -0.46 19.24
CA GLY A 173 14.17 -1.47 20.09
C GLY A 173 15.66 -1.64 19.82
N ASP A 174 16.45 -1.71 20.89
CA ASP A 174 17.89 -2.04 20.92
C ASP A 174 18.25 -3.44 20.40
N ALA A 175 17.24 -4.27 20.13
CA ALA A 175 17.48 -5.59 19.57
C ALA A 175 17.76 -5.46 18.06
N LEU A 176 19.01 -5.71 17.66
CA LEU A 176 19.47 -5.83 16.26
C LEU A 176 18.62 -6.81 15.40
N ARG A 177 17.71 -7.58 16.00
CA ARG A 177 16.85 -8.60 15.36
C ARG A 177 15.47 -8.70 16.03
N PRO A 178 14.46 -7.91 15.64
CA PRO A 178 13.09 -8.19 16.05
C PRO A 178 12.64 -9.54 15.46
N ALA A 179 11.98 -10.39 16.26
CA ALA A 179 11.46 -11.67 15.81
C ALA A 179 10.42 -11.49 14.68
N PHE A 180 10.23 -12.54 13.88
CA PHE A 180 9.24 -12.56 12.78
C PHE A 180 7.85 -12.17 13.30
N GLY A 181 7.33 -11.01 12.88
CA GLY A 181 6.02 -10.51 13.32
C GLY A 181 5.98 -9.84 14.70
N ALA A 182 7.13 -9.51 15.31
CA ALA A 182 7.22 -9.04 16.70
C ALA A 182 6.49 -7.73 17.03
N ARG A 183 6.28 -6.83 16.06
CA ARG A 183 5.48 -5.62 16.28
C ARG A 183 4.69 -5.21 15.04
N ALA A 184 3.37 -5.23 15.18
CA ALA A 184 2.41 -4.86 14.16
C ALA A 184 2.09 -3.37 14.27
N LEU A 185 2.08 -2.63 13.16
CA LEU A 185 1.42 -1.32 13.16
C LEU A 185 -0.11 -1.55 13.23
N PRO A 186 -0.82 -1.09 14.28
CA PRO A 186 -2.26 -1.33 14.39
C PRO A 186 -3.02 -0.58 13.28
N LEU A 187 -3.83 -1.30 12.50
CA LEU A 187 -4.63 -0.69 11.43
C LEU A 187 -5.65 0.33 11.94
N SER A 188 -6.14 0.16 13.16
CA SER A 188 -7.03 1.12 13.80
C SER A 188 -6.41 2.51 13.94
N LEU A 189 -5.09 2.61 14.13
CA LEU A 189 -4.39 3.90 14.15
C LEU A 189 -4.43 4.59 12.79
N LEU A 190 -4.30 3.82 11.71
CA LEU A 190 -4.36 4.36 10.35
C LEU A 190 -5.80 4.77 9.98
N GLY A 191 -6.80 4.02 10.43
CA GLY A 191 -8.22 4.38 10.26
C GLY A 191 -8.57 5.69 10.97
N GLY A 192 -8.04 5.89 12.18
CA GLY A 192 -8.20 7.14 12.94
C GLY A 192 -7.47 8.35 12.35
N ALA A 193 -6.66 8.17 11.31
CA ALA A 193 -6.00 9.26 10.60
C ALA A 193 -6.76 9.72 9.34
N LEU A 194 -7.89 9.07 9.01
CA LEU A 194 -8.78 9.50 7.91
C LEU A 194 -9.55 10.79 8.25
N GLU A 195 -9.68 11.11 9.54
CA GLU A 195 -10.26 12.32 10.09
C GLU A 195 -9.39 12.79 11.25
N VAL A 196 -8.91 14.03 11.19
CA VAL A 196 -8.21 14.65 12.32
C VAL A 196 -8.75 16.05 12.49
N ASP A 197 -9.36 16.32 13.64
CA ASP A 197 -10.06 17.57 13.91
C ASP A 197 -11.14 17.81 12.82
N ASP A 198 -11.06 18.92 12.08
CA ASP A 198 -11.91 19.28 10.94
C ASP A 198 -11.35 18.82 9.57
N ILE A 199 -10.22 18.11 9.55
CA ILE A 199 -9.50 17.74 8.33
C ILE A 199 -9.86 16.33 7.89
N VAL A 200 -10.37 16.23 6.66
CA VAL A 200 -10.69 14.97 5.98
C VAL A 200 -9.65 14.68 4.90
N VAL A 201 -8.94 13.55 5.01
CA VAL A 201 -7.96 13.13 3.99
C VAL A 201 -8.58 12.16 2.99
N GLU A 202 -8.07 12.16 1.74
CA GLU A 202 -8.51 11.24 0.69
C GLU A 202 -8.17 9.79 1.07
N SER A 203 -6.96 9.58 1.60
CA SER A 203 -6.48 8.26 1.96
C SER A 203 -5.30 8.28 2.93
N VAL A 204 -5.15 7.16 3.65
CA VAL A 204 -3.97 6.83 4.44
C VAL A 204 -3.41 5.52 3.93
N GLN A 205 -2.13 5.48 3.59
CA GLN A 205 -1.49 4.34 2.95
C GLN A 205 -0.31 3.85 3.79
N LEU A 206 -0.33 2.58 4.18
CA LEU A 206 0.83 1.87 4.70
C LEU A 206 1.58 1.23 3.54
N VAL A 207 2.88 1.48 3.44
CA VAL A 207 3.78 0.85 2.47
C VAL A 207 4.89 0.16 3.24
N GLN A 208 5.06 -1.14 2.99
CA GLN A 208 6.20 -1.90 3.49
C GLN A 208 6.98 -2.48 2.33
N GLN A 209 8.25 -2.11 2.21
CA GLN A 209 9.17 -2.69 1.25
C GLN A 209 10.17 -3.58 1.97
N VAL A 210 10.35 -4.78 1.43
CA VAL A 210 11.28 -5.78 1.93
C VAL A 210 12.30 -6.07 0.84
N ARG A 211 13.59 -5.95 1.15
CA ARG A 211 14.69 -6.34 0.27
C ARG A 211 15.37 -7.56 0.86
N SER A 212 15.38 -8.64 0.09
CA SER A 212 15.93 -9.92 0.51
C SER A 212 17.45 -9.81 0.69
N ALA A 213 18.00 -10.37 1.77
CA ALA A 213 19.42 -10.68 1.86
C ALA A 213 19.61 -12.20 2.00
N PRO A 214 20.59 -12.80 1.31
CA PRO A 214 21.56 -12.17 0.41
C PRO A 214 20.88 -11.67 -0.88
N ALA A 215 21.42 -10.61 -1.47
CA ALA A 215 20.76 -9.96 -2.60
C ALA A 215 20.65 -10.95 -3.80
N PRO A 216 19.47 -11.06 -4.45
CA PRO A 216 19.25 -12.09 -5.48
C PRO A 216 20.17 -11.98 -6.70
N HIS A 217 20.69 -10.79 -6.98
CA HIS A 217 21.60 -10.53 -8.09
C HIS A 217 23.04 -11.03 -7.85
N LEU A 218 23.38 -11.48 -6.64
CA LEU A 218 24.71 -12.04 -6.38
C LEU A 218 24.91 -13.37 -7.14
N PRO A 219 26.15 -13.72 -7.54
CA PRO A 219 26.44 -15.03 -8.10
C PRO A 219 26.09 -16.17 -7.14
N GLN A 220 25.70 -17.34 -7.68
CA GLN A 220 25.35 -18.51 -6.87
C GLN A 220 26.49 -18.96 -5.94
N GLN A 221 27.72 -18.90 -6.45
CA GLN A 221 28.93 -19.28 -5.72
C GLN A 221 29.52 -18.15 -4.87
N SER A 222 28.79 -17.03 -4.69
CA SER A 222 29.29 -15.95 -3.84
C SER A 222 29.34 -16.40 -2.38
N VAL A 223 30.41 -16.04 -1.68
CA VAL A 223 30.59 -16.33 -0.26
C VAL A 223 29.39 -15.85 0.55
N ALA A 224 28.90 -14.63 0.26
CA ALA A 224 27.71 -14.09 0.91
C ALA A 224 26.46 -14.97 0.71
N ARG A 225 26.24 -15.58 -0.46
CA ARG A 225 25.08 -16.46 -0.66
C ARG A 225 25.26 -17.78 0.07
N LEU A 226 26.43 -18.41 -0.05
CA LEU A 226 26.72 -19.69 0.59
C LEU A 226 26.68 -19.57 2.13
N SER A 227 27.19 -18.48 2.69
CA SER A 227 27.20 -18.25 4.13
C SER A 227 25.81 -17.93 4.71
N TYR A 228 24.95 -17.21 3.97
CA TYR A 228 23.63 -16.81 4.47
C TYR A 228 22.51 -17.80 4.12
N ALA A 229 22.69 -18.71 3.17
CA ALA A 229 21.66 -19.68 2.79
C ALA A 229 21.18 -20.56 3.96
N PRO A 230 22.05 -21.17 4.79
CA PRO A 230 21.59 -21.98 5.94
C PRO A 230 20.83 -21.16 6.99
N LEU A 231 21.19 -19.87 7.16
CA LEU A 231 20.50 -18.96 8.07
C LEU A 231 19.11 -18.59 7.53
N GLN A 232 19.02 -18.36 6.23
CA GLN A 232 17.77 -18.09 5.53
C GLN A 232 16.79 -19.26 5.63
N GLU A 233 17.27 -20.50 5.52
CA GLU A 233 16.46 -21.70 5.69
C GLU A 233 15.94 -21.88 7.12
N ARG A 234 16.78 -21.57 8.12
CA ARG A 234 16.43 -21.78 9.55
C ARG A 234 15.59 -20.66 10.15
N THR A 235 15.83 -19.42 9.78
CA THR A 235 15.28 -18.23 10.46
C THR A 235 14.48 -17.30 9.53
N GLY A 236 14.43 -17.60 8.24
CA GLY A 236 14.06 -16.63 7.21
C GLY A 236 15.21 -15.66 6.94
N ALA A 237 15.31 -15.15 5.71
CA ALA A 237 16.38 -14.24 5.33
C ALA A 237 16.36 -12.94 6.17
N PRO A 238 17.52 -12.44 6.66
CA PRO A 238 17.59 -11.06 7.08
C PRO A 238 17.19 -10.20 5.88
N ALA A 239 16.16 -9.41 6.04
CA ALA A 239 15.67 -8.57 4.96
C ALA A 239 15.61 -7.14 5.47
N LEU A 240 16.13 -6.20 4.69
CA LEU A 240 15.93 -4.79 4.99
C LEU A 240 14.42 -4.51 4.82
N ARG A 241 13.76 -4.20 5.94
CA ARG A 241 12.33 -3.87 5.97
C ARG A 241 12.18 -2.38 6.23
N MET A 242 11.69 -1.67 5.23
CA MET A 242 11.38 -0.25 5.32
C MET A 242 9.86 -0.09 5.37
N THR A 243 9.37 0.75 6.27
CA THR A 243 7.94 0.99 6.47
C THR A 243 7.66 2.49 6.43
N TRP A 244 6.65 2.87 5.65
CA TRP A 244 6.21 4.24 5.49
C TRP A 244 4.69 4.32 5.62
N VAL A 245 4.21 5.44 6.17
CA VAL A 245 2.80 5.81 6.15
C VAL A 245 2.66 7.10 5.37
N ALA A 246 1.98 7.04 4.22
CA ALA A 246 1.68 8.20 3.41
C ALA A 246 0.25 8.69 3.67
N VAL A 247 0.08 9.98 3.83
CA VAL A 247 -1.21 10.65 4.02
C VAL A 247 -1.45 11.52 2.80
N LYS A 248 -2.58 11.32 2.11
CA LYS A 248 -2.95 12.07 0.92
C LYS A 248 -4.17 12.93 1.18
N LEU A 249 -3.99 14.23 1.01
CA LEU A 249 -5.01 15.25 1.14
C LEU A 249 -5.48 15.69 -0.24
N ASP A 250 -6.79 15.62 -0.47
CA ASP A 250 -7.46 16.34 -1.55
C ASP A 250 -8.11 17.58 -0.92
N PRO A 251 -7.64 18.81 -1.22
CA PRO A 251 -8.17 20.03 -0.63
C PRO A 251 -9.69 20.19 -0.82
N GLU A 252 -10.26 19.59 -1.87
CA GLU A 252 -11.69 19.68 -2.12
C GLU A 252 -12.55 18.91 -1.11
N LEU A 253 -11.97 17.91 -0.41
CA LEU A 253 -12.68 17.13 0.61
C LEU A 253 -12.80 17.86 1.96
N CYS A 254 -12.01 18.91 2.19
CA CYS A 254 -11.98 19.64 3.46
C CYS A 254 -11.80 21.16 3.25
N ARG A 255 -12.62 21.74 2.35
CA ARG A 255 -12.50 23.16 1.94
C ARG A 255 -12.55 24.12 3.12
N GLU A 256 -13.50 23.94 4.03
CA GLU A 256 -13.64 24.77 5.23
C GLU A 256 -12.38 24.75 6.11
N ALA A 257 -11.78 23.57 6.30
CA ALA A 257 -10.54 23.41 7.06
C ALA A 257 -9.33 24.09 6.39
N VAL A 258 -9.30 24.07 5.05
CA VAL A 258 -8.27 24.75 4.24
C VAL A 258 -8.43 26.27 4.32
N GLU A 259 -9.66 26.77 4.17
CA GLU A 259 -9.99 28.20 4.28
C GLU A 259 -9.65 28.75 5.67
N ALA A 260 -10.03 28.04 6.74
CA ALA A 260 -9.71 28.40 8.12
C ALA A 260 -8.19 28.49 8.39
N ARG A 261 -7.36 27.86 7.55
CA ARG A 261 -5.90 27.85 7.65
C ARG A 261 -5.21 28.77 6.65
N GLY A 262 -5.92 29.70 6.03
CA GLY A 262 -5.38 30.70 5.11
C GLY A 262 -5.72 30.46 3.64
N GLY A 263 -6.45 29.38 3.32
CA GLY A 263 -6.90 29.08 1.97
C GLY A 263 -5.79 28.65 1.02
N GLY A 264 -6.19 28.32 -0.21
CA GLY A 264 -5.27 27.96 -1.29
C GLY A 264 -4.30 26.82 -0.95
N ILE A 265 -3.09 26.89 -1.50
CA ILE A 265 -2.06 25.87 -1.31
C ILE A 265 -1.52 25.87 0.12
N GLU A 266 -1.37 27.04 0.75
CA GLU A 266 -0.78 27.15 2.08
C GLU A 266 -1.71 26.55 3.15
N GLY A 267 -3.02 26.81 3.05
CA GLY A 267 -4.02 26.18 3.90
C GLY A 267 -4.01 24.66 3.76
N ALA A 268 -3.90 24.15 2.52
CA ALA A 268 -3.79 22.70 2.27
C ALA A 268 -2.49 22.10 2.84
N GLN A 269 -1.35 22.79 2.72
CA GLN A 269 -0.09 22.37 3.33
C GLN A 269 -0.20 22.32 4.86
N ARG A 270 -0.77 23.35 5.50
CA ARG A 270 -1.00 23.38 6.95
C ARG A 270 -1.93 22.25 7.41
N CYS A 271 -3.01 21.97 6.68
CA CYS A 271 -3.87 20.81 6.93
C CYS A 271 -3.06 19.50 6.88
N LEU A 272 -2.26 19.31 5.85
CA LEU A 272 -1.50 18.08 5.65
C LEU A 272 -0.41 17.89 6.73
N VAL A 273 0.30 18.96 7.13
CA VAL A 273 1.25 18.91 8.26
C VAL A 273 0.55 18.47 9.54
N ARG A 274 -0.61 19.06 9.85
CA ARG A 274 -1.38 18.73 11.04
C ARG A 274 -1.74 17.23 11.11
N VAL A 275 -2.17 16.65 9.98
CA VAL A 275 -2.49 15.22 9.91
C VAL A 275 -1.22 14.36 9.98
N ALA A 276 -0.15 14.75 9.30
CA ALA A 276 1.13 14.02 9.33
C ALA A 276 1.72 13.96 10.75
N ASP A 277 1.67 15.07 11.50
CA ASP A 277 2.09 15.12 12.90
C ASP A 277 1.19 14.28 13.80
N HIS A 278 -0.13 14.29 13.57
CA HIS A 278 -1.04 13.40 14.28
C HIS A 278 -0.66 11.93 14.05
N VAL A 279 -0.42 11.54 12.80
CA VAL A 279 0.02 10.18 12.46
C VAL A 279 1.34 9.84 13.15
N ALA A 280 2.34 10.70 13.06
CA ALA A 280 3.64 10.47 13.70
C ALA A 280 3.52 10.34 15.22
N SER A 281 2.73 11.20 15.86
CA SER A 281 2.43 11.14 17.30
C SER A 281 1.74 9.83 17.69
N ARG A 282 0.71 9.40 16.94
CA ARG A 282 -0.02 8.14 17.19
C ARG A 282 0.87 6.91 17.04
N ILE A 283 1.71 6.88 16.01
CA ILE A 283 2.67 5.79 15.77
C ILE A 283 3.72 5.77 16.88
N THR A 284 4.18 6.93 17.33
CA THR A 284 5.11 7.06 18.46
C THR A 284 4.48 6.57 19.77
N GLY A 285 3.22 6.93 20.04
CA GLY A 285 2.46 6.42 21.17
C GLY A 285 2.22 4.89 21.14
N ALA A 286 2.28 4.26 19.97
CA ALA A 286 2.26 2.80 19.83
C ALA A 286 3.64 2.14 20.06
N GLY A 287 4.66 2.95 20.35
CA GLY A 287 6.04 2.57 20.63
C GLY A 287 6.86 2.21 19.39
N PHE A 288 6.60 2.89 18.28
CA PHE A 288 7.48 2.92 17.12
C PHE A 288 8.19 4.28 17.04
N ARG A 289 9.29 4.38 16.29
CA ARG A 289 9.89 5.67 15.98
C ARG A 289 9.26 6.17 14.68
N ALA A 290 8.67 7.36 14.71
CA ALA A 290 8.02 7.97 13.56
C ALA A 290 8.65 9.33 13.26
N VAL A 291 9.01 9.56 12.00
CA VAL A 291 9.59 10.82 11.54
C VAL A 291 8.84 11.28 10.30
N VAL A 292 8.27 12.49 10.35
CA VAL A 292 7.73 13.17 9.18
C VAL A 292 8.89 13.58 8.29
N LEU A 293 8.86 13.22 7.01
CA LEU A 293 9.99 13.44 6.10
C LEU A 293 10.05 14.89 5.62
N ASP A 294 11.26 15.42 5.53
CA ASP A 294 11.55 16.63 4.75
C ASP A 294 11.54 16.31 3.25
N GLN A 295 11.82 17.32 2.41
CA GLN A 295 11.74 17.16 0.95
C GLN A 295 12.82 16.22 0.38
N GLU A 296 14.04 16.25 0.92
CA GLU A 296 15.15 15.43 0.43
C GLU A 296 14.96 13.96 0.83
N ASP A 297 14.58 13.74 2.09
CA ASP A 297 14.24 12.42 2.62
C ASP A 297 13.03 11.82 1.89
N LEU A 298 12.05 12.65 1.53
CA LEU A 298 10.88 12.25 0.75
C LEU A 298 11.26 11.83 -0.67
N ASN A 299 12.08 12.62 -1.37
CA ASN A 299 12.58 12.29 -2.70
C ASN A 299 13.34 10.95 -2.70
N THR A 300 14.26 10.80 -1.74
CA THR A 300 15.03 9.56 -1.53
C THR A 300 14.14 8.37 -1.22
N THR A 301 13.10 8.56 -0.40
CA THR A 301 12.12 7.53 -0.05
C THR A 301 11.32 7.06 -1.25
N VAL A 302 10.84 8.00 -2.08
CA VAL A 302 10.10 7.68 -3.31
C VAL A 302 10.99 6.94 -4.31
N ALA A 303 12.22 7.41 -4.53
CA ALA A 303 13.20 6.74 -5.39
C ALA A 303 13.54 5.32 -4.89
N THR A 304 13.75 5.16 -3.59
CA THR A 304 14.02 3.87 -2.93
C THR A 304 12.85 2.92 -3.10
N SER A 305 11.62 3.40 -2.86
CA SER A 305 10.40 2.61 -3.07
C SER A 305 10.26 2.22 -4.54
N ALA A 306 10.47 3.14 -5.49
CA ALA A 306 10.46 2.86 -6.92
C ALA A 306 11.56 1.89 -7.37
N CYS A 307 12.54 1.59 -6.52
CA CYS A 307 13.77 0.86 -6.86
C CYS A 307 14.54 1.55 -8.01
N ALA A 308 14.49 2.87 -8.05
CA ALA A 308 15.27 3.66 -8.99
C ALA A 308 16.77 3.49 -8.71
N SER A 309 17.57 3.42 -9.76
CA SER A 309 19.02 3.27 -9.68
C SER A 309 19.66 4.57 -9.22
N PRO A 310 20.34 4.60 -8.05
CA PRO A 310 21.04 5.80 -7.59
C PRO A 310 22.16 6.22 -8.55
N ARG A 311 22.79 5.24 -9.23
CA ARG A 311 23.84 5.50 -10.23
C ARG A 311 23.31 6.26 -11.44
N LEU A 312 22.10 5.93 -11.91
CA LEU A 312 21.50 6.64 -13.03
C LEU A 312 20.95 8.00 -12.62
N ALA A 313 20.41 8.14 -11.40
CA ALA A 313 20.05 9.45 -10.86
C ALA A 313 21.28 10.38 -10.77
N ALA A 314 22.38 9.91 -10.20
CA ALA A 314 23.63 10.69 -10.10
C ALA A 314 24.24 11.05 -11.47
N ARG A 315 24.08 10.19 -12.49
CA ARG A 315 24.49 10.53 -13.86
C ARG A 315 23.60 11.61 -14.46
N ALA A 316 22.29 11.54 -14.23
CA ALA A 316 21.33 12.52 -14.71
C ALA A 316 21.46 13.89 -14.00
N SER A 317 22.04 13.94 -12.80
CA SER A 317 22.36 15.20 -12.11
C SER A 317 23.55 15.97 -12.72
N ARG A 318 24.25 15.42 -13.72
CA ARG A 318 25.39 16.10 -14.34
C ARG A 318 24.91 17.15 -15.35
N PRO A 319 25.55 18.34 -15.43
CA PRO A 319 25.15 19.41 -16.34
C PRO A 319 25.06 18.99 -17.82
N ASP A 320 25.97 18.13 -18.27
CA ASP A 320 26.04 17.68 -19.67
C ASP A 320 25.22 16.40 -19.95
N ALA A 321 24.44 15.92 -18.98
CA ALA A 321 23.67 14.70 -19.14
C ALA A 321 22.49 14.92 -20.09
N ALA A 322 22.50 14.21 -21.23
CA ALA A 322 21.34 14.20 -22.11
C ALA A 322 20.11 13.59 -21.39
N PRO A 323 18.93 14.22 -21.51
CA PRO A 323 17.72 13.70 -20.89
C PRO A 323 17.39 12.33 -21.49
N GLN A 324 17.35 11.30 -20.63
CA GLN A 324 17.04 9.93 -21.03
C GLN A 324 15.84 9.42 -20.26
N ARG A 325 14.92 8.78 -20.99
CA ARG A 325 13.74 8.14 -20.39
C ARG A 325 14.15 6.94 -19.53
N ARG A 326 13.78 6.97 -18.26
CA ARG A 326 14.13 5.96 -17.26
C ARG A 326 13.08 4.87 -17.09
N THR A 327 11.85 5.12 -17.53
CA THR A 327 10.73 4.19 -17.36
C THR A 327 10.26 3.55 -18.66
N ALA A 328 9.57 2.42 -18.61
CA ALA A 328 8.83 1.86 -19.74
C ALA A 328 7.71 0.91 -19.27
N GLU A 329 6.49 1.07 -19.79
CA GLU A 329 5.37 0.19 -19.44
C GLU A 329 5.08 -0.84 -20.55
N THR A 330 5.18 -2.13 -20.21
CA THR A 330 4.69 -3.25 -21.02
C THR A 330 3.32 -3.72 -20.55
N ALA A 331 2.71 -4.69 -21.25
CA ALA A 331 1.44 -5.26 -20.81
C ALA A 331 1.55 -6.04 -19.49
N ARG A 332 2.74 -6.44 -19.02
CA ARG A 332 2.92 -7.29 -17.82
C ARG A 332 3.95 -6.76 -16.84
N VAL A 333 4.79 -5.84 -17.29
CA VAL A 333 5.91 -5.30 -16.52
C VAL A 333 5.99 -3.79 -16.71
N TRP A 334 6.25 -3.07 -15.63
CA TRP A 334 6.79 -1.71 -15.70
C TRP A 334 8.29 -1.77 -15.41
N ARG A 335 9.11 -1.16 -16.25
CA ARG A 335 10.56 -1.08 -16.08
C ARG A 335 10.92 0.31 -15.54
N CYS A 336 11.77 0.34 -14.52
CA CYS A 336 12.46 1.53 -14.06
C CYS A 336 13.95 1.21 -14.12
N ASP A 337 14.71 1.94 -14.93
CA ASP A 337 16.15 1.70 -15.08
C ASP A 337 16.45 0.24 -15.45
N ASP A 338 17.27 -0.43 -14.64
CA ASP A 338 17.68 -1.83 -14.74
C ASP A 338 16.76 -2.77 -13.93
N ARG A 339 15.53 -2.35 -13.59
CA ARG A 339 14.61 -3.11 -12.74
C ARG A 339 13.27 -3.35 -13.41
N TRP A 340 12.78 -4.58 -13.27
CA TRP A 340 11.51 -5.06 -13.81
C TRP A 340 10.51 -5.21 -12.66
N HIS A 341 9.36 -4.58 -12.79
CA HIS A 341 8.31 -4.58 -11.77
C HIS A 341 7.04 -5.24 -12.29
N THR A 342 6.50 -6.17 -11.51
CA THR A 342 5.15 -6.71 -11.71
C THR A 342 4.30 -6.44 -10.48
N THR A 343 3.06 -6.03 -10.71
CA THR A 343 2.11 -5.61 -9.68
C THR A 343 0.85 -6.47 -9.65
N TYR A 344 0.32 -6.62 -8.44
CA TYR A 344 -0.90 -7.35 -8.13
C TYR A 344 -1.80 -6.47 -7.26
N ALA A 345 -3.10 -6.56 -7.48
CA ALA A 345 -4.10 -6.11 -6.52
C ALA A 345 -4.55 -7.29 -5.66
N VAL A 346 -4.92 -7.00 -4.41
CA VAL A 346 -5.59 -7.95 -3.53
C VAL A 346 -7.07 -7.92 -3.89
N GLY A 347 -7.49 -8.91 -4.69
CA GLY A 347 -8.88 -9.07 -5.12
C GLY A 347 -9.76 -9.77 -4.08
N ARG A 348 -9.15 -10.53 -3.15
CA ARG A 348 -9.86 -11.15 -2.01
C ARG A 348 -8.95 -11.13 -0.80
N TRP A 349 -9.41 -10.46 0.25
CA TRP A 349 -8.76 -10.49 1.55
C TRP A 349 -9.07 -11.81 2.26
N PRO A 350 -8.11 -12.38 3.01
CA PRO A 350 -8.46 -13.41 3.98
C PRO A 350 -9.32 -12.78 5.07
N GLU A 351 -9.94 -13.60 5.91
CA GLU A 351 -10.48 -13.08 7.16
C GLU A 351 -9.34 -12.40 7.93
N LEU A 352 -9.59 -11.18 8.40
CA LEU A 352 -8.65 -10.35 9.15
C LEU A 352 -9.36 -10.01 10.45
N GLY A 353 -8.82 -10.42 11.60
CA GLY A 353 -9.49 -10.28 12.90
C GLY A 353 -8.96 -11.26 13.96
N ARG A 354 -9.57 -11.26 15.16
CA ARG A 354 -9.23 -12.24 16.21
C ARG A 354 -9.67 -13.64 15.75
N GLY A 355 -8.72 -14.56 15.63
CA GLY A 355 -8.92 -15.91 15.08
C GLY A 355 -8.46 -16.07 13.62
N ALA A 356 -8.16 -14.97 12.93
CA ALA A 356 -7.68 -14.97 11.56
C ALA A 356 -6.19 -14.60 11.46
N SER A 357 -5.58 -14.74 10.28
CA SER A 357 -4.15 -14.47 10.11
C SER A 357 -3.84 -12.99 10.41
N PRO A 358 -2.98 -12.66 11.38
CA PRO A 358 -2.63 -11.28 11.67
C PRO A 358 -2.07 -10.60 10.43
N LEU A 359 -2.45 -9.35 10.14
CA LEU A 359 -1.93 -8.61 8.99
C LEU A 359 -0.38 -8.65 8.91
N PRO A 360 0.40 -8.49 9.99
CA PRO A 360 1.86 -8.60 9.90
C PRO A 360 2.34 -9.96 9.42
N LYS A 361 1.66 -11.04 9.81
CA LYS A 361 1.96 -12.39 9.34
C LYS A 361 1.65 -12.49 7.85
N LEU A 362 0.52 -11.94 7.41
CA LEU A 362 0.17 -11.87 6.00
C LEU A 362 1.20 -11.07 5.19
N VAL A 363 1.56 -9.86 5.64
CA VAL A 363 2.55 -9.02 4.96
C VAL A 363 3.88 -9.75 4.90
N SER A 364 4.33 -10.34 6.00
CA SER A 364 5.58 -11.10 6.02
C SER A 364 5.57 -12.28 5.06
N LEU A 365 4.45 -13.02 4.94
CA LEU A 365 4.28 -14.10 3.96
C LEU A 365 4.33 -13.56 2.52
N LEU A 366 3.60 -12.48 2.22
CA LEU A 366 3.57 -11.88 0.89
C LEU A 366 4.89 -11.22 0.50
N THR A 367 5.70 -10.80 1.48
CA THR A 367 7.03 -10.20 1.25
C THR A 367 8.19 -11.18 1.40
N SER A 368 7.91 -12.48 1.58
CA SER A 368 8.95 -13.50 1.79
C SER A 368 9.62 -13.97 0.49
N ALA A 369 9.06 -13.61 -0.67
CA ALA A 369 9.61 -14.00 -1.96
C ALA A 369 11.03 -13.42 -2.15
N PRO A 370 12.01 -14.23 -2.61
CA PRO A 370 13.41 -13.81 -2.76
C PRO A 370 13.60 -12.93 -4.00
N ALA A 371 13.01 -11.74 -3.95
CA ALA A 371 13.07 -10.71 -4.97
C ALA A 371 14.11 -9.64 -4.62
N TYR A 372 14.53 -8.83 -5.61
CA TYR A 372 15.31 -7.61 -5.34
C TYR A 372 14.58 -6.74 -4.31
N ALA A 373 13.28 -6.55 -4.53
CA ALA A 373 12.38 -5.97 -3.55
C ALA A 373 10.96 -6.56 -3.70
N THR A 374 10.28 -6.77 -2.58
CA THR A 374 8.84 -7.01 -2.54
C THR A 374 8.20 -5.89 -1.75
N THR A 375 7.26 -5.17 -2.35
CA THR A 375 6.54 -4.05 -1.72
C THR A 375 5.09 -4.46 -1.50
N PHE A 376 4.62 -4.39 -0.27
CA PHE A 376 3.21 -4.50 0.07
C PHE A 376 2.67 -3.11 0.38
N SER A 377 1.49 -2.78 -0.13
CA SER A 377 0.80 -1.55 0.21
C SER A 377 -0.65 -1.83 0.61
N LEU A 378 -1.08 -1.15 1.67
CA LEU A 378 -2.44 -1.12 2.16
C LEU A 378 -2.93 0.32 2.14
N THR A 379 -4.03 0.60 1.46
CA THR A 379 -4.63 1.94 1.41
C THR A 379 -5.98 1.91 2.10
N LEU A 380 -6.17 2.77 3.07
CA LEU A 380 -7.44 3.03 3.74
C LEU A 380 -8.07 4.29 3.17
N ARG A 381 -9.39 4.25 2.97
CA ARG A 381 -10.22 5.41 2.64
C ARG A 381 -11.52 5.34 3.41
N ARG A 382 -12.22 6.47 3.52
CA ARG A 382 -13.59 6.46 4.04
C ARG A 382 -14.50 5.61 3.15
N GLY A 383 -15.41 4.89 3.77
CA GLY A 383 -16.47 4.17 3.07
C GLY A 383 -17.69 5.04 2.83
N THR A 384 -18.66 4.50 2.08
CA THR A 384 -19.90 5.20 1.72
C THR A 384 -20.86 5.35 2.89
N HIS A 385 -20.76 4.48 3.89
CA HIS A 385 -21.56 4.54 5.12
C HIS A 385 -20.76 5.18 6.24
N GLN A 386 -21.45 5.92 7.11
CA GLN A 386 -20.84 6.53 8.28
C GLN A 386 -20.13 5.47 9.15
N GLY A 387 -18.87 5.73 9.50
CA GLY A 387 -18.03 4.79 10.27
C GLY A 387 -17.48 3.59 9.48
N SER A 388 -17.82 3.44 8.19
CA SER A 388 -17.23 2.41 7.33
C SER A 388 -15.92 2.86 6.69
N MET A 389 -15.01 1.93 6.44
CA MET A 389 -13.73 2.17 5.77
C MET A 389 -13.57 1.20 4.60
N THR A 390 -12.97 1.68 3.52
CA THR A 390 -12.57 0.82 2.40
C THR A 390 -11.08 0.53 2.47
N VAL A 391 -10.73 -0.71 2.15
CA VAL A 391 -9.35 -1.22 2.26
C VAL A 391 -8.91 -1.75 0.90
N GLY A 392 -7.93 -1.07 0.29
CA GLY A 392 -7.25 -1.50 -0.92
C GLY A 392 -5.90 -2.14 -0.59
N GLY A 393 -5.49 -3.15 -1.35
CA GLY A 393 -4.22 -3.85 -1.15
C GLY A 393 -3.49 -4.07 -2.46
N HIS A 394 -2.20 -3.81 -2.47
CA HIS A 394 -1.33 -4.01 -3.64
C HIS A 394 -0.03 -4.70 -3.25
N VAL A 395 0.49 -5.52 -4.15
CA VAL A 395 1.80 -6.16 -4.01
C VAL A 395 2.59 -5.91 -5.28
N ARG A 396 3.82 -5.41 -5.14
CA ARG A 396 4.78 -5.25 -6.24
C ARG A 396 5.99 -6.12 -5.98
N ILE A 397 6.36 -6.92 -6.97
CA ILE A 397 7.63 -7.63 -7.02
C ILE A 397 8.56 -6.92 -7.98
N THR A 398 9.83 -6.78 -7.58
CA THR A 398 10.89 -6.18 -8.37
C THR A 398 12.00 -7.22 -8.58
N GLY A 399 12.39 -7.44 -9.83
CA GLY A 399 13.50 -8.31 -10.22
C GLY A 399 14.54 -7.55 -11.06
N GLY A 400 15.73 -8.12 -11.19
CA GLY A 400 16.80 -7.62 -12.07
C GLY A 400 16.64 -8.07 -13.53
N SER A 401 15.76 -9.04 -13.82
CA SER A 401 15.42 -9.46 -15.17
C SER A 401 13.99 -10.00 -15.26
N ASP A 402 13.47 -10.15 -16.48
CA ASP A 402 12.16 -10.77 -16.71
C ASP A 402 12.12 -12.26 -16.28
N THR A 403 13.23 -12.99 -16.48
CA THR A 403 13.34 -14.41 -16.11
C THR A 403 13.34 -14.61 -14.59
N GLU A 404 14.07 -13.76 -13.85
CA GLU A 404 14.06 -13.75 -12.38
C GLU A 404 12.63 -13.50 -11.86
N LEU A 405 11.92 -12.56 -12.49
CA LEU A 405 10.56 -12.17 -12.09
C LEU A 405 9.55 -13.32 -12.22
N VAL A 406 9.75 -14.25 -13.17
CA VAL A 406 8.90 -15.44 -13.33
C VAL A 406 9.00 -16.37 -12.11
N GLY A 407 10.21 -16.59 -11.60
CA GLY A 407 10.43 -17.43 -10.40
C GLY A 407 9.83 -16.80 -9.15
N VAL A 408 10.15 -15.52 -8.93
CA VAL A 408 9.63 -14.73 -7.80
C VAL A 408 8.10 -14.67 -7.82
N ARG A 409 7.49 -14.51 -9.00
CA ARG A 409 6.03 -14.54 -9.17
C ARG A 409 5.43 -15.84 -8.65
N ARG A 410 5.97 -16.99 -9.05
CA ARG A 410 5.43 -18.30 -8.64
C ARG A 410 5.48 -18.45 -7.12
N ALA A 411 6.58 -18.02 -6.49
CA ALA A 411 6.73 -18.02 -5.04
C ALA A 411 5.69 -17.12 -4.35
N LEU A 412 5.48 -15.90 -4.85
CA LEU A 412 4.44 -14.99 -4.33
C LEU A 412 3.03 -15.58 -4.49
N GLU A 413 2.68 -16.09 -5.68
CA GLU A 413 1.36 -16.68 -5.94
C GLU A 413 1.11 -17.93 -5.08
N GLN A 414 2.16 -18.71 -4.77
CA GLN A 414 2.08 -19.83 -3.84
C GLN A 414 1.88 -19.36 -2.39
N ALA A 415 2.62 -18.35 -1.94
CA ALA A 415 2.48 -17.76 -0.60
C ALA A 415 1.10 -17.09 -0.41
N ALA A 416 0.57 -16.45 -1.44
CA ALA A 416 -0.77 -15.88 -1.40
C ALA A 416 -1.85 -16.96 -1.29
N ARG A 417 -1.72 -18.06 -2.06
CA ARG A 417 -2.64 -19.19 -2.00
C ARG A 417 -2.63 -19.86 -0.61
N SER A 418 -1.46 -20.06 0.00
CA SER A 418 -1.37 -20.63 1.35
C SER A 418 -1.97 -19.71 2.42
N ALA A 419 -1.89 -18.39 2.22
CA ALA A 419 -2.51 -17.39 3.08
C ALA A 419 -4.00 -17.09 2.74
N LYS A 420 -4.61 -17.83 1.80
CA LYS A 420 -5.99 -17.61 1.31
C LYS A 420 -6.25 -16.20 0.78
N VAL A 421 -5.22 -15.56 0.21
CA VAL A 421 -5.31 -14.23 -0.39
C VAL A 421 -5.47 -14.36 -1.90
N GLY A 422 -6.53 -13.75 -2.44
CA GLY A 422 -6.74 -13.70 -3.89
C GLY A 422 -5.93 -12.57 -4.49
N LEU A 423 -4.78 -12.88 -5.10
CA LEU A 423 -4.03 -11.91 -5.89
C LEU A 423 -4.50 -11.88 -7.34
N VAL A 424 -4.62 -10.67 -7.89
CA VAL A 424 -4.96 -10.42 -9.29
C VAL A 424 -3.83 -9.63 -9.93
N ARG A 425 -3.15 -10.21 -10.91
CA ARG A 425 -2.08 -9.49 -11.62
C ARG A 425 -2.68 -8.35 -12.46
N LEU A 426 -2.06 -7.18 -12.38
CA LEU A 426 -2.52 -5.95 -13.05
C LEU A 426 -2.01 -5.87 -14.49
N ASP A 427 -2.36 -6.85 -15.33
CA ASP A 427 -1.98 -6.84 -16.74
C ASP A 427 -2.51 -5.58 -17.45
N ARG A 428 -1.61 -4.85 -18.13
CA ARG A 428 -1.85 -3.54 -18.78
C ARG A 428 -2.17 -2.40 -17.81
N GLU A 429 -2.00 -2.64 -16.51
CA GLU A 429 -2.23 -1.68 -15.43
C GLU A 429 -1.02 -1.66 -14.47
N GLN A 430 0.17 -1.90 -15.02
CA GLN A 430 1.39 -2.04 -14.22
C GLN A 430 1.81 -0.72 -13.61
N LEU A 431 1.73 0.38 -14.37
CA LEU A 431 2.03 1.70 -13.85
C LEU A 431 1.05 2.13 -12.73
N PRO A 432 -0.28 2.04 -12.90
CA PRO A 432 -1.22 2.25 -11.79
C PRO A 432 -0.90 1.39 -10.56
N GLY A 433 -0.58 0.11 -10.75
CA GLY A 433 -0.17 -0.78 -9.67
C GLY A 433 1.14 -0.34 -9.00
N VAL A 434 2.10 0.20 -9.76
CA VAL A 434 3.36 0.73 -9.22
C VAL A 434 3.07 1.96 -8.36
N LEU A 435 2.30 2.93 -8.87
CA LEU A 435 1.91 4.13 -8.13
C LEU A 435 1.15 3.78 -6.85
N ALA A 436 0.28 2.75 -6.90
CA ALA A 436 -0.42 2.22 -5.73
C ALA A 436 0.50 1.63 -4.65
N THR A 437 1.77 1.35 -4.97
CA THR A 437 2.77 0.79 -4.05
C THR A 437 3.89 1.78 -3.72
N LEU A 438 3.92 2.96 -4.34
CA LEU A 438 4.74 4.07 -3.88
C LEU A 438 4.07 4.76 -2.68
N PRO A 439 4.82 5.38 -1.75
CA PRO A 439 4.26 6.10 -0.61
C PRO A 439 3.66 7.44 -1.05
N LEU A 440 2.58 7.39 -1.83
CA LEU A 440 1.91 8.53 -2.45
C LEU A 440 0.44 8.70 -2.01
N GLY A 441 -0.05 7.83 -1.11
CA GLY A 441 -1.46 7.76 -0.71
C GLY A 441 -2.27 6.70 -1.47
N GLY A 442 -1.63 5.89 -2.30
CA GLY A 442 -2.27 4.85 -3.13
C GLY A 442 -2.73 5.35 -4.50
N ALA A 443 -3.20 4.43 -5.34
CA ALA A 443 -3.70 4.75 -6.68
C ALA A 443 -5.09 5.38 -6.64
N ARG A 444 -5.35 6.28 -7.59
CA ARG A 444 -6.70 6.78 -7.93
C ARG A 444 -7.44 5.77 -8.80
#